data_AF-A0A062UG56-F1
#
_entry.id   AF-A0A062UG56-F1
#
_cell.length_a   1.000
_cell.length_b   1.000
_cell.length_c   1.000
_cell.angle_alpha   90.00
_cell.angle_beta   90.00
_cell.angle_gamma   90.00
#
_symmetry.space_group_name_H-M   'P 1'
#
loop_
_entity.id
_entity.type
_entity.pdbx_description
1 polymer ?
#
loop_
_entity_poly.entity_id
_entity_poly.type
_entity_poly.pdbx_seq_one_letter_code
_entity_poly.pdbx_strand_id
1 'polypeptide(L)'
;MIVALAAQGAMADAMTAADIKRCKAMQATLAPKAAEIEEMKAKRDELAVVVETRGEAWEDAETLRLASAGHAAKADEAKQAYEAGKKQLMQSEQALQATVRQLNQDIAAYNQTCSTEE
;
A
#
# COMPACT_ATOMS: atom_id res chain seq x y z
N MET A 1 11.01 -39.38 44.55
CA MET A 1 9.65 -38.80 44.48
C MET A 1 9.63 -37.96 43.21
N ILE A 2 9.16 -38.54 42.10
CA ILE A 2 9.13 -37.86 40.81
C ILE A 2 7.83 -37.06 40.78
N VAL A 3 7.96 -35.73 40.85
CA VAL A 3 6.84 -34.81 40.66
C VAL A 3 6.48 -34.83 39.18
N ALA A 4 5.31 -35.36 38.85
CA ALA A 4 4.75 -35.32 37.51
C ALA A 4 4.40 -33.86 37.17
N LEU A 5 5.12 -33.27 36.21
CA LEU A 5 4.66 -32.06 35.54
C LEU A 5 3.47 -32.46 34.68
N ALA A 6 2.26 -32.11 35.13
CA ALA A 6 1.08 -32.15 34.30
C ALA A 6 1.30 -31.19 33.11
N ALA A 7 1.44 -31.75 31.91
CA ALA A 7 1.30 -31.00 30.68
C ALA A 7 -0.11 -30.40 30.68
N GLN A 8 -0.23 -29.11 30.97
CA GLN A 8 -1.43 -28.34 30.72
C GLN A 8 -1.54 -28.26 29.19
N GLY A 9 -2.21 -29.26 28.59
CA GLY A 9 -2.64 -29.15 27.21
C GLY A 9 -3.45 -27.86 27.11
N ALA A 10 -2.99 -26.95 26.25
CA ALA A 10 -3.81 -25.84 25.82
C ALA A 10 -5.13 -26.46 25.31
N MET A 11 -6.23 -26.19 26.03
CA MET A 11 -7.56 -26.52 25.52
C MET A 11 -7.70 -25.71 24.23
N ALA A 12 -7.66 -26.36 23.08
CA ALA A 12 -8.14 -25.77 21.85
C ALA A 12 -9.64 -25.56 22.05
N ASP A 13 -10.04 -24.37 22.50
CA ASP A 13 -11.45 -23.99 22.59
C ASP A 13 -12.07 -24.21 21.21
N ALA A 14 -13.02 -25.15 21.13
CA ALA A 14 -13.68 -25.47 19.88
C ALA A 14 -14.36 -24.19 19.35
N MET A 15 -14.00 -23.78 18.13
CA MET A 15 -14.56 -22.57 17.52
C MET A 15 -16.09 -22.67 17.46
N THR A 16 -16.77 -21.60 17.85
CA THR A 16 -18.23 -21.55 17.74
C THR A 16 -18.66 -21.36 16.28
N ALA A 17 -19.93 -21.65 15.97
CA ALA A 17 -20.50 -21.35 14.65
C ALA A 17 -20.40 -19.86 14.27
N ALA A 18 -20.42 -18.97 15.28
CA ALA A 18 -20.22 -17.53 15.07
C ALA A 18 -18.77 -17.21 14.68
N ASP A 19 -17.79 -17.87 15.29
CA ASP A 19 -16.37 -17.71 14.96
C ASP A 19 -16.08 -18.20 13.55
N ILE A 20 -16.61 -19.37 13.17
CA ILE A 20 -16.49 -19.90 11.80
C ILE A 20 -17.08 -18.92 10.78
N LYS A 21 -18.25 -18.34 11.06
CA LYS A 21 -18.87 -17.34 10.18
C LYS A 21 -18.00 -16.08 10.05
N ARG A 22 -17.41 -15.60 11.16
CA ARG A 22 -16.48 -14.47 11.17
C ARG A 22 -15.24 -14.76 10.34
N CYS A 23 -14.64 -15.93 10.49
CA CYS A 23 -13.45 -16.34 9.75
C CYS A 23 -13.69 -16.43 8.25
N LYS A 24 -14.83 -17.00 7.82
CA LYS A 24 -15.23 -16.98 6.41
C LYS A 24 -15.39 -15.57 5.86
N ALA A 25 -15.98 -14.66 6.65
CA ALA A 25 -16.11 -13.26 6.25
C ALA A 25 -14.75 -12.56 6.13
N MET A 26 -13.82 -12.79 7.06
CA MET A 26 -12.45 -12.26 6.99
C MET A 26 -11.73 -12.77 5.75
N GLN A 27 -11.71 -14.09 5.53
CA GLN A 27 -11.07 -14.73 4.37
C GLN A 27 -11.60 -14.16 3.04
N ALA A 28 -12.91 -13.95 2.95
CA ALA A 28 -13.55 -13.41 1.74
C ALA A 28 -13.07 -11.99 1.37
N THR A 29 -12.52 -11.24 2.33
CA THR A 29 -12.00 -9.88 2.08
C THR A 29 -10.54 -9.83 1.67
N LEU A 30 -9.75 -10.89 1.92
CA LEU A 30 -8.31 -10.89 1.68
C LEU A 30 -7.96 -10.79 0.18
N ALA A 31 -8.57 -11.64 -0.65
CA ALA A 31 -8.31 -11.65 -2.09
C ALA A 31 -8.74 -10.34 -2.79
N PRO A 32 -9.94 -9.76 -2.51
CA PRO A 32 -10.30 -8.45 -3.03
C PRO A 32 -9.31 -7.34 -2.64
N LYS A 33 -8.86 -7.30 -1.38
CA LYS A 33 -7.86 -6.32 -0.92
C LYS A 33 -6.50 -6.50 -1.61
N ALA A 34 -6.09 -7.75 -1.87
CA ALA A 34 -4.87 -8.01 -2.62
C ALA A 34 -4.97 -7.51 -4.07
N ALA A 35 -6.12 -7.71 -4.73
CA ALA A 35 -6.37 -7.17 -6.07
C ALA A 35 -6.35 -5.63 -6.10
N GLU A 36 -6.97 -4.97 -5.11
CA GLU A 36 -6.92 -3.52 -4.95
C GLU A 36 -5.48 -3.01 -4.82
N ILE A 37 -4.62 -3.70 -4.06
CA ILE A 37 -3.20 -3.35 -3.93
C ILE A 37 -2.48 -3.43 -5.28
N GLU A 38 -2.76 -4.43 -6.11
CA GLU A 38 -2.15 -4.54 -7.44
C GLU A 38 -2.59 -3.40 -8.37
N GLU A 39 -3.88 -3.00 -8.33
CA GLU A 39 -4.36 -1.83 -9.06
C GLU A 39 -3.68 -0.54 -8.57
N MET A 40 -3.52 -0.37 -7.25
CA MET A 40 -2.84 0.78 -6.66
C MET A 40 -1.34 0.82 -7.04
N LYS A 41 -0.67 -0.34 -7.15
CA LYS A 41 0.71 -0.42 -7.64
C LYS A 41 0.82 0.03 -9.08
N ALA A 42 -0.04 -0.50 -9.96
CA ALA A 42 -0.07 -0.09 -11.36
C ALA A 42 -0.29 1.44 -11.49
N LYS A 43 -1.21 2.00 -10.70
CA LYS A 43 -1.46 3.44 -10.66
C LYS A 43 -0.24 4.24 -10.19
N ARG A 44 0.46 3.75 -9.17
CA ARG A 44 1.69 4.37 -8.67
C ARG A 44 2.76 4.36 -9.76
N ASP A 45 2.94 3.25 -10.46
CA ASP A 45 3.95 3.11 -11.52
C ASP A 45 3.66 4.04 -12.70
N GLU A 46 2.38 4.18 -13.10
CA GLU A 46 1.96 5.20 -14.08
C GLU A 46 2.32 6.63 -13.64
N LEU A 47 2.05 6.96 -12.37
CA LEU A 47 2.36 8.28 -11.81
C LEU A 47 3.87 8.53 -11.76
N ALA A 48 4.69 7.50 -11.50
CA ALA A 48 6.14 7.62 -11.50
C ALA A 48 6.66 8.03 -12.89
N VAL A 49 6.17 7.38 -13.96
CA VAL A 49 6.50 7.75 -15.35
C VAL A 49 6.08 9.18 -15.65
N VAL A 50 4.87 9.59 -15.23
CA VAL A 50 4.39 10.97 -15.43
C VAL A 50 5.29 11.99 -14.72
N VAL A 51 5.76 11.68 -13.51
CA VAL A 51 6.68 12.55 -12.75
C VAL A 51 8.02 12.66 -13.46
N GLU A 52 8.56 11.56 -13.96
CA GLU A 52 9.82 11.53 -14.72
C GLU A 52 9.73 12.40 -15.99
N THR A 53 8.71 12.17 -16.83
CA THR A 53 8.50 12.98 -18.05
C THR A 53 8.33 14.47 -17.76
N ARG A 54 7.65 14.82 -16.65
CA ARG A 54 7.49 16.23 -16.25
C ARG A 54 8.79 16.82 -15.69
N GLY A 55 9.61 15.99 -15.03
CA GLY A 55 10.93 16.37 -14.57
C GLY A 55 11.83 16.73 -15.74
N GLU A 56 11.92 15.85 -16.75
CA GLU A 56 12.65 16.10 -17.99
C GLU A 56 12.20 17.39 -18.67
N ALA A 57 10.88 17.59 -18.84
CA ALA A 57 10.34 18.80 -19.45
C ALA A 57 10.67 20.08 -18.66
N TRP A 58 10.72 20.00 -17.32
CA TRP A 58 11.15 21.11 -16.49
C TRP A 58 12.66 21.38 -16.63
N GLU A 59 13.50 20.35 -16.59
CA GLU A 59 14.96 20.48 -16.75
C GLU A 59 15.35 21.08 -18.12
N ASP A 60 14.66 20.66 -19.18
CA ASP A 60 14.81 21.24 -20.52
C ASP A 60 14.42 22.72 -20.55
N ALA A 61 13.28 23.07 -19.94
CA ALA A 61 12.84 24.47 -19.87
C ALA A 61 13.77 25.33 -19.00
N GLU A 62 14.29 24.77 -17.90
CA GLU A 62 15.21 25.44 -16.98
C GLU A 62 16.54 25.78 -17.67
N THR A 63 17.02 24.90 -18.56
CA THR A 63 18.23 25.14 -19.38
C THR A 63 18.11 26.40 -20.22
N LEU A 64 16.90 26.75 -20.68
CA LEU A 64 16.64 27.95 -21.48
C LEU A 64 16.17 29.15 -20.67
N ARG A 65 16.04 29.04 -19.33
CA ARG A 65 15.42 30.05 -18.47
C ARG A 65 15.95 31.47 -18.68
N LEU A 66 17.27 31.62 -18.86
CA LEU A 66 17.92 32.92 -18.99
C LEU A 66 17.87 33.50 -20.42
N ALA A 67 17.33 32.77 -21.39
CA ALA A 67 17.27 33.23 -22.78
C ALA A 67 16.25 34.37 -22.97
N SER A 68 15.13 34.35 -22.26
CA SER A 68 14.16 35.45 -22.21
C SER A 68 13.17 35.29 -21.07
N ALA A 69 12.42 36.35 -20.76
CA ALA A 69 11.31 36.29 -19.80
C ALA A 69 10.26 35.22 -20.15
N GLY A 70 10.03 34.97 -21.45
CA GLY A 70 9.12 33.91 -21.90
C GLY A 70 9.62 32.51 -21.60
N HIS A 71 10.95 32.27 -21.67
CA HIS A 71 11.52 30.98 -21.28
C HIS A 71 11.46 30.80 -19.76
N ALA A 72 11.69 31.86 -18.98
CA ALA A 72 11.53 31.80 -17.53
C ALA A 72 10.10 31.43 -17.12
N ALA A 73 9.08 32.03 -17.76
CA ALA A 73 7.68 31.68 -17.50
C ALA A 73 7.37 30.21 -17.83
N LYS A 74 7.91 29.67 -18.94
CA LYS A 74 7.74 28.25 -19.31
C LYS A 74 8.41 27.31 -18.30
N ALA A 75 9.60 27.66 -17.80
CA ALA A 75 10.27 26.89 -16.77
C ALA A 75 9.46 26.87 -15.46
N ASP A 76 8.89 28.01 -15.06
CA ASP A 76 8.04 28.10 -13.88
C ASP A 76 6.74 27.29 -14.03
N GLU A 77 6.13 27.26 -15.22
CA GLU A 77 4.96 26.43 -15.53
C GLU A 77 5.30 24.93 -15.49
N ALA A 78 6.38 24.52 -16.14
CA ALA A 78 6.84 23.13 -16.13
C ALA A 78 7.16 22.65 -14.72
N LYS A 79 7.81 23.49 -13.91
CA LYS A 79 8.09 23.22 -12.50
C LYS A 79 6.81 22.99 -11.69
N GLN A 80 5.79 23.81 -11.89
CA GLN A 80 4.50 23.62 -11.21
C GLN A 80 3.85 22.29 -11.58
N ALA A 81 3.89 21.90 -12.86
CA ALA A 81 3.38 20.62 -13.31
C ALA A 81 4.15 19.44 -12.71
N TYR A 82 5.48 19.54 -12.63
CA TYR A 82 6.35 18.55 -12.01
C TYR A 82 6.06 18.37 -10.52
N GLU A 83 6.00 19.46 -9.75
CA GLU A 83 5.69 19.41 -8.31
C GLU A 83 4.27 18.90 -8.03
N ALA A 84 3.29 19.27 -8.88
CA ALA A 84 1.95 18.69 -8.79
C ALA A 84 1.96 17.17 -9.03
N GLY A 85 2.76 16.70 -9.99
CA GLY A 85 2.95 15.27 -10.24
C GLY A 85 3.56 14.55 -9.04
N LYS A 86 4.64 15.11 -8.46
CA LYS A 86 5.28 14.55 -7.26
C LYS A 86 4.31 14.42 -6.09
N LYS A 87 3.46 15.44 -5.87
CA LYS A 87 2.43 15.39 -4.83
C LYS A 87 1.44 14.25 -5.06
N GLN A 88 0.99 14.04 -6.30
CA GLN A 88 0.08 12.95 -6.65
C GLN A 88 0.73 11.58 -6.43
N LEU A 89 1.98 11.41 -6.88
CA LEU A 89 2.75 10.19 -6.67
C LEU A 89 2.88 9.87 -5.17
N MET A 90 3.30 10.85 -4.36
CA MET A 90 3.45 10.69 -2.92
C MET A 90 2.12 10.30 -2.24
N GLN A 91 1.00 10.91 -2.64
CA GLN A 91 -0.32 10.55 -2.12
C GLN A 91 -0.69 9.11 -2.47
N SER A 92 -0.42 8.68 -3.71
CA SER A 92 -0.66 7.31 -4.15
C SER A 92 0.20 6.30 -3.37
N GLU A 93 1.47 6.62 -3.13
CA GLU A 93 2.38 5.78 -2.35
C GLU A 93 1.95 5.65 -0.89
N GLN A 94 1.54 6.76 -0.26
CA GLN A 94 1.04 6.75 1.12
C GLN A 94 -0.22 5.89 1.25
N ALA A 95 -1.15 6.03 0.31
CA ALA A 95 -2.35 5.22 0.26
C ALA A 95 -2.01 3.74 0.06
N LEU A 96 -1.16 3.40 -0.91
CA LEU A 96 -0.72 2.03 -1.16
C LEU A 96 -0.09 1.40 0.10
N GLN A 97 0.83 2.11 0.74
CA GLN A 97 1.47 1.62 1.97
C GLN A 97 0.47 1.42 3.11
N ALA A 98 -0.52 2.31 3.26
CA ALA A 98 -1.59 2.14 4.24
C ALA A 98 -2.42 0.89 3.97
N THR A 99 -2.83 0.67 2.72
CA THR A 99 -3.62 -0.50 2.32
C THR A 99 -2.83 -1.81 2.50
N VAL A 100 -1.55 -1.83 2.13
CA VAL A 100 -0.66 -2.99 2.36
C VAL A 100 -0.53 -3.31 3.85
N ARG A 101 -0.33 -2.29 4.70
CA ARG A 101 -0.28 -2.50 6.15
C ARG A 101 -1.59 -3.06 6.70
N GLN A 102 -2.73 -2.54 6.23
CA GLN A 102 -4.03 -3.05 6.64
C GLN A 102 -4.23 -4.52 6.23
N LEU A 103 -3.89 -4.89 4.99
CA LEU A 103 -3.99 -6.28 4.54
C LEU A 103 -3.09 -7.20 5.40
N ASN A 104 -1.86 -6.79 5.72
CA ASN A 104 -0.99 -7.58 6.59
C ASN A 104 -1.56 -7.76 7.99
N GLN A 105 -2.22 -6.73 8.54
CA GLN A 105 -2.91 -6.82 9.83
C GLN A 105 -4.13 -7.76 9.74
N ASP A 106 -4.90 -7.68 8.66
CA ASP A 106 -6.06 -8.56 8.43
C ASP A 106 -5.64 -10.04 8.30
N ILE A 107 -4.53 -10.31 7.60
CA ILE A 107 -3.92 -11.65 7.50
C ILE A 107 -3.43 -12.11 8.87
N ALA A 108 -2.72 -11.27 9.64
CA ALA A 108 -2.24 -11.64 10.96
C ALA A 108 -3.41 -11.97 11.92
N ALA A 109 -4.47 -11.15 11.90
CA ALA A 109 -5.68 -11.41 12.67
C ALA A 109 -6.35 -12.71 12.24
N TYR A 110 -6.47 -12.96 10.93
CA TYR A 110 -6.99 -14.21 10.41
C TYR A 110 -6.15 -15.41 10.87
N ASN A 111 -4.83 -15.35 10.74
CA ASN A 111 -3.94 -16.45 11.15
C ASN A 111 -4.01 -16.72 12.66
N GLN A 112 -4.18 -15.69 13.48
CA GLN A 112 -4.28 -15.85 14.94
C GLN A 112 -5.59 -16.49 15.38
N THR A 113 -6.71 -16.19 14.71
CA THR A 113 -8.06 -16.58 15.20
C THR A 113 -8.75 -17.64 14.36
N CYS A 114 -8.34 -17.82 13.11
CA CYS A 114 -9.05 -18.60 12.11
C CYS A 114 -8.19 -19.68 11.44
N SER A 115 -6.86 -19.53 11.46
CA SER A 115 -5.95 -20.58 11.02
C SER A 115 -5.73 -21.55 12.16
N THR A 116 -6.44 -22.67 12.15
CA THR A 116 -5.98 -23.87 12.85
C THR A 116 -4.86 -24.45 12.00
N GLU A 117 -3.60 -24.16 12.34
CA GLU A 117 -2.52 -25.04 11.86
C GLU A 117 -2.85 -26.46 12.35
N GLU A 118 -3.13 -27.37 11.42
CA GLU A 118 -2.86 -28.80 11.57
C GLU A 118 -1.57 -29.12 10.78
#